data_AF-A0A7C9EFD1-F1
#
_entry.id   AF-A0A7C9EFD1-F1
#
_cell.length_a   1.000
_cell.length_b   1.000
_cell.length_c   1.000
_cell.angle_alpha   90.00
_cell.angle_beta   90.00
_cell.angle_gamma   90.00
#
_symmetry.space_group_name_H-M   'P 1'
#
loop_
_entity.id
_entity.type
_entity.pdbx_description
1 polymer ?
#
loop_
_entity_poly.entity_id
_entity_poly.type
_entity_poly.pdbx_seq_one_letter_code
_entity_poly.pdbx_strand_id
1 'polypeptide(L)'
;VNLDSCTTDVGCSGFFSSSQTTAGGLCGEELLIWSLNPHSTDSLPSSSRTVKALSDVETFCLSAENMRFIVLQFPTLHSAKLRHRVKFYSQQWRTWAACYIQAAWRRYRRRKELVVTSASSSVDSADVENNDMDIFVPR
;
A
#
# COMPACT_ATOMS: atom_id res chain seq x y z
N VAL A 1 -18.81 11.46 10.20
CA VAL A 1 -18.06 10.56 9.29
C VAL A 1 -18.95 10.33 8.11
N ASN A 2 -18.49 10.67 6.91
CA ASN A 2 -19.38 10.77 5.75
C ASN A 2 -19.03 9.76 4.65
N LEU A 3 -17.87 9.12 4.72
CA LEU A 3 -17.39 8.13 3.75
C LEU A 3 -16.90 6.88 4.48
N ASP A 4 -17.36 5.72 4.04
CA ASP A 4 -16.76 4.43 4.35
C ASP A 4 -15.89 3.97 3.20
N SER A 5 -14.87 3.19 3.48
CA SER A 5 -14.09 2.56 2.44
C SER A 5 -13.64 1.17 2.82
N CYS A 6 -13.63 0.31 1.83
CA CYS A 6 -13.13 -1.04 1.95
C CYS A 6 -12.10 -1.31 0.85
N THR A 7 -10.96 -1.87 1.24
CA THR A 7 -9.96 -2.44 0.33
C THR A 7 -10.19 -3.93 0.31
N THR A 8 -10.53 -4.47 -0.86
CA THR A 8 -10.69 -5.90 -1.08
C THR A 8 -9.60 -6.35 -2.02
N ASP A 9 -8.74 -7.24 -1.54
CA ASP A 9 -7.73 -7.91 -2.35
C ASP A 9 -6.59 -6.97 -2.82
N VAL A 10 -5.39 -7.26 -2.31
CA VAL A 10 -4.11 -6.75 -2.80
C VAL A 10 -3.29 -7.94 -3.33
N GLY A 11 -3.93 -8.86 -4.06
CA GLY A 11 -3.33 -10.07 -4.60
C GLY A 11 -3.11 -11.22 -3.60
N CYS A 12 -3.45 -11.03 -2.32
CA CYS A 12 -3.47 -12.10 -1.30
C CYS A 12 -4.91 -12.34 -0.83
N SER A 13 -5.39 -13.58 -0.93
CA SER A 13 -6.72 -13.94 -0.42
C SER A 13 -6.79 -13.69 1.09
N GLY A 14 -7.90 -13.09 1.56
CA GLY A 14 -8.15 -12.86 2.98
C GLY A 14 -7.70 -11.50 3.56
N PHE A 15 -7.13 -10.59 2.76
CA PHE A 15 -6.88 -9.22 3.22
C PHE A 15 -8.10 -8.32 3.03
N PHE A 16 -8.66 -7.85 4.15
CA PHE A 16 -9.76 -6.89 4.19
C PHE A 16 -9.41 -5.74 5.12
N SER A 17 -9.47 -4.51 4.60
CA SER A 17 -9.29 -3.29 5.40
C SER A 17 -10.52 -2.42 5.20
N SER A 18 -11.27 -2.17 6.26
CA SER A 18 -12.34 -1.16 6.28
C SER A 18 -11.88 0.02 7.13
N SER A 19 -12.13 1.24 6.62
CA SER A 19 -11.84 2.46 7.36
C SER A 19 -12.83 3.55 7.01
N GLN A 20 -13.25 4.27 8.05
CA GLN A 20 -14.04 5.47 7.96
C GLN A 20 -13.14 6.66 7.61
N THR A 21 -13.47 7.37 6.54
CA THR A 21 -12.74 8.55 6.08
C THR A 21 -13.39 9.82 6.58
N THR A 22 -12.58 10.66 7.22
CA THR A 22 -12.92 12.02 7.62
C THR A 22 -12.54 13.02 6.52
N ALA A 23 -12.91 14.29 6.69
CA ALA A 23 -12.49 15.36 5.79
C ALA A 23 -10.96 15.35 5.60
N GLY A 24 -10.51 15.60 4.37
CA GLY A 24 -9.09 15.52 3.98
C GLY A 24 -8.61 14.11 3.58
N GLY A 25 -9.48 13.11 3.61
CA GLY A 25 -9.20 11.80 3.02
C GLY A 25 -9.08 11.86 1.49
N LEU A 26 -8.23 11.01 0.92
CA LEU A 26 -8.03 10.88 -0.52
C LEU A 26 -8.25 9.43 -0.98
N CYS A 27 -8.61 9.27 -2.25
CA CYS A 27 -8.77 8.00 -2.96
C CYS A 27 -8.27 8.17 -4.40
N GLY A 28 -7.92 7.08 -5.09
CA GLY A 28 -7.37 7.17 -6.45
C GLY A 28 -5.87 7.51 -6.49
N GLU A 29 -5.13 7.23 -5.41
CA GLU A 29 -3.69 7.48 -5.31
C GLU A 29 -2.86 6.70 -6.33
N GLU A 30 -3.39 5.57 -6.82
CA GLU A 30 -2.90 4.81 -7.96
C GLU A 30 -2.81 5.65 -9.24
N LEU A 31 -3.72 6.60 -9.44
CA LEU A 31 -3.75 7.47 -10.62
C LEU A 31 -2.57 8.44 -10.63
N LEU A 32 -2.15 8.91 -9.46
CA LEU A 32 -0.97 9.78 -9.32
C LEU A 32 0.32 9.00 -9.54
N ILE A 33 0.42 7.76 -9.08
CA ILE A 33 1.59 6.91 -9.34
C ILE A 33 1.67 6.60 -10.85
N TRP A 34 0.54 6.26 -11.46
CA TRP A 34 0.43 6.01 -12.90
C TRP A 34 0.86 7.24 -13.72
N SER A 35 0.35 8.44 -13.42
CA SER A 35 0.69 9.64 -14.19
C SER A 35 2.15 10.08 -14.04
N LEU A 36 2.79 9.75 -12.91
CA LEU A 36 4.22 10.03 -12.67
C LEU A 36 5.16 9.04 -13.37
N ASN A 37 4.67 7.89 -13.84
CA ASN A 37 5.48 6.85 -14.45
C ASN A 37 5.55 7.04 -15.98
N PRO A 38 6.72 7.36 -16.56
CA PRO A 38 6.85 7.55 -18.01
C PRO A 38 6.62 6.26 -18.82
N HIS A 39 6.66 5.09 -18.18
CA HIS A 39 6.40 3.79 -18.79
C HIS A 39 4.98 3.27 -18.52
N SER A 40 4.09 4.10 -17.96
CA SER A 40 2.70 3.70 -17.76
C SER A 40 2.03 3.39 -19.11
N THR A 41 1.32 2.27 -19.20
CA THR A 41 0.45 1.98 -20.34
C THR A 41 -0.72 2.98 -20.39
N ASP A 42 -1.34 3.14 -21.55
CA ASP A 42 -2.53 4.00 -21.69
C ASP A 42 -3.78 3.46 -20.98
N SER A 43 -3.73 2.24 -20.46
CA SER A 43 -4.76 1.70 -19.58
C SER A 43 -4.72 2.38 -18.21
N LEU A 44 -5.88 2.82 -17.72
CA LEU A 44 -6.02 3.37 -16.38
C LEU A 44 -5.76 2.32 -15.30
N PRO A 45 -5.16 2.70 -14.16
CA PRO A 45 -4.99 1.79 -13.04
C PRO A 45 -6.36 1.41 -12.46
N SER A 46 -6.50 0.14 -12.09
CA SER A 46 -7.68 -0.32 -11.35
C SER A 46 -7.59 0.17 -9.91
N SER A 47 -8.71 0.59 -9.33
CA SER A 47 -8.76 0.95 -7.92
C SER A 47 -8.80 -0.30 -7.05
N SER A 48 -7.93 -0.36 -6.04
CA SER A 48 -7.91 -1.44 -5.04
C SER A 48 -8.84 -1.16 -3.85
N ARG A 49 -9.53 0.00 -3.82
CA ARG A 49 -10.39 0.42 -2.72
C ARG A 49 -11.73 0.91 -3.25
N THR A 50 -12.81 0.38 -2.69
CA THR A 50 -14.16 0.88 -2.90
C THR A 50 -14.48 1.91 -1.82
N VAL A 51 -14.96 3.09 -2.23
CA VAL A 51 -15.41 4.16 -1.32
C VAL A 51 -16.91 4.33 -1.47
N LYS A 52 -17.63 4.43 -0.35
CA LYS A 52 -19.08 4.61 -0.30
C LYS A 52 -19.43 5.83 0.54
N ALA A 53 -20.29 6.70 0.02
CA ALA A 53 -20.88 7.79 0.78
C ALA A 53 -21.95 7.25 1.73
N LEU A 54 -21.79 7.58 3.02
CA LEU A 54 -22.78 7.28 4.06
C LEU A 54 -23.77 8.44 4.27
N SER A 55 -23.40 9.64 3.82
CA SER A 55 -24.20 10.86 3.85
C SER A 55 -23.82 11.74 2.64
N ASP A 56 -24.46 12.89 2.50
CA ASP A 56 -24.04 13.89 1.51
C ASP A 56 -22.58 14.31 1.76
N VAL A 57 -21.79 14.30 0.68
CA VAL A 57 -20.36 14.59 0.71
C VAL A 57 -20.01 15.48 -0.48
N GLU A 58 -19.28 16.56 -0.23
CA GLU A 58 -18.63 17.35 -1.27
C GLU A 58 -17.19 16.88 -1.44
N THR A 59 -16.80 16.58 -2.67
CA THR A 59 -15.44 16.13 -3.00
C THR A 59 -14.93 16.80 -4.26
N PHE A 60 -13.65 17.12 -4.30
CA PHE A 60 -12.96 17.46 -5.53
C PHE A 60 -12.56 16.19 -6.26
N CYS A 61 -12.83 16.12 -7.56
CA CYS A 61 -12.36 15.05 -8.42
C CYS A 61 -11.31 15.56 -9.40
N LEU A 62 -10.36 14.71 -9.73
CA LEU A 62 -9.35 14.98 -10.75
C LEU A 62 -9.38 13.84 -11.76
N SER A 63 -9.61 14.17 -13.03
CA SER A 63 -9.60 13.18 -14.11
C SER A 63 -8.17 12.72 -14.40
N ALA A 64 -8.05 11.53 -14.99
CA ALA A 64 -6.77 10.98 -15.43
C ALA A 64 -6.03 11.90 -16.41
N GLU A 65 -6.77 12.53 -17.32
CA GLU A 65 -6.23 13.47 -18.29
C GLU A 65 -5.66 14.72 -17.61
N ASN A 66 -6.43 15.32 -16.70
CA ASN A 66 -5.97 16.48 -15.94
C ASN A 66 -4.76 16.12 -15.06
N MET A 67 -4.74 14.91 -14.50
CA MET A 67 -3.62 14.40 -13.73
C MET A 67 -2.33 14.30 -14.58
N ARG A 68 -2.42 13.70 -15.79
CA ARG A 68 -1.31 13.63 -16.75
C ARG A 68 -0.84 15.03 -17.15
N PHE A 69 -1.77 15.93 -17.46
CA PHE A 69 -1.45 17.31 -17.82
C PHE A 69 -0.68 18.02 -16.70
N ILE A 70 -1.18 17.94 -15.46
CA ILE A 70 -0.52 18.55 -14.29
C ILE A 70 0.90 17.99 -14.11
N VAL A 71 1.09 16.67 -14.21
CA VAL A 71 2.42 16.06 -14.09
C VAL A 71 3.37 16.53 -15.19
N LEU A 72 2.89 16.62 -16.44
CA LEU A 72 3.68 17.13 -17.57
C LEU A 72 4.07 18.60 -17.40
N GLN A 73 3.16 19.44 -16.91
CA GLN A 73 3.40 20.87 -16.72
C GLN A 73 4.28 21.18 -15.50
N PHE A 74 4.27 20.32 -14.48
CA PHE A 74 5.00 20.53 -13.23
C PHE A 74 6.00 19.40 -12.97
N PRO A 75 7.19 19.41 -13.62
CA PRO A 75 8.22 18.38 -13.44
C PRO A 75 8.70 18.21 -11.99
N THR A 76 8.53 19.25 -11.17
CA THR A 76 8.83 19.22 -9.72
C THR A 76 7.97 18.20 -8.96
N LEU A 77 6.85 17.74 -9.54
CA LEU A 77 6.02 16.68 -8.98
C LEU A 77 6.73 15.30 -9.01
N HIS A 78 7.74 15.10 -9.85
CA HIS A 78 8.57 13.89 -9.82
C HIS A 78 9.57 13.85 -8.64
N SER A 79 9.62 14.90 -7.83
CA SER A 79 10.51 14.96 -6.68
C SER A 79 10.28 13.78 -5.72
N ALA A 80 11.37 13.26 -5.16
CA ALA A 80 11.30 12.21 -4.15
C ALA A 80 10.45 12.65 -2.93
N LYS A 81 10.47 13.94 -2.61
CA LYS A 81 9.71 14.54 -1.50
C LYS A 81 8.19 14.44 -1.70
N LEU A 82 7.68 14.71 -2.90
CA LEU A 82 6.25 14.56 -3.18
C LEU A 82 5.85 13.09 -3.13
N ARG A 83 6.62 12.21 -3.78
CA ARG A 83 6.37 10.75 -3.75
C ARG A 83 6.28 10.23 -2.32
N HIS A 84 7.19 10.66 -1.44
CA HIS A 84 7.14 10.29 -0.03
C HIS A 84 5.88 10.82 0.67
N ARG A 85 5.49 12.08 0.41
CA ARG A 85 4.27 12.67 0.98
C ARG A 85 3.02 11.92 0.57
N VAL A 86 2.88 11.60 -0.73
CA VAL A 86 1.75 10.83 -1.26
C VAL A 86 1.67 9.46 -0.60
N LYS A 87 2.80 8.75 -0.54
CA LYS A 87 2.90 7.47 0.18
C LYS A 87 2.52 7.59 1.65
N PHE A 88 2.93 8.68 2.31
CA PHE A 88 2.64 8.90 3.73
C PHE A 88 1.15 9.12 4.01
N TYR A 89 0.40 9.77 3.11
CA TYR A 89 -1.04 10.01 3.28
C TYR A 89 -1.92 8.89 2.73
N SER A 90 -1.37 8.03 1.88
CA SER A 90 -2.06 6.85 1.37
C SER A 90 -2.34 5.83 2.47
N GLN A 91 -3.60 5.41 2.57
CA GLN A 91 -4.00 4.35 3.49
C GLN A 91 -3.44 3.00 3.07
N GLN A 92 -3.28 2.75 1.77
CA GLN A 92 -2.73 1.49 1.26
C GLN A 92 -1.26 1.35 1.64
N TRP A 93 -0.45 2.39 1.42
CA TRP A 93 0.97 2.40 1.79
C TRP A 93 1.18 2.29 3.29
N ARG A 94 0.31 2.92 4.11
CA ARG A 94 0.33 2.75 5.57
C ARG A 94 0.07 1.31 5.98
N THR A 95 -0.94 0.68 5.38
CA THR A 95 -1.28 -0.70 5.73
C THR A 95 -0.21 -1.67 5.27
N TRP A 96 0.35 -1.46 4.08
CA TRP A 96 1.51 -2.22 3.60
C TRP A 96 2.71 -2.08 4.55
N ALA A 97 3.05 -0.87 4.99
CA ALA A 97 4.14 -0.65 5.92
C ALA A 97 3.91 -1.35 7.27
N ALA A 98 2.68 -1.31 7.79
CA ALA A 98 2.32 -2.04 9.01
C ALA A 98 2.49 -3.55 8.84
N CYS A 99 1.98 -4.12 7.74
CA CYS A 99 2.14 -5.54 7.41
C CYS A 99 3.62 -5.92 7.25
N TYR A 100 4.42 -5.07 6.61
CA TYR A 100 5.86 -5.27 6.43
C TYR A 100 6.59 -5.36 7.78
N ILE A 101 6.35 -4.40 8.66
CA ILE A 101 6.93 -4.37 10.01
C ILE A 101 6.48 -5.58 10.81
N GLN A 102 5.19 -5.94 10.76
CA GLN A 102 4.65 -7.12 11.43
C GLN A 102 5.32 -8.40 10.93
N ALA A 103 5.52 -8.56 9.62
CA ALA A 103 6.20 -9.73 9.05
C ALA A 103 7.67 -9.79 9.48
N ALA A 104 8.39 -8.67 9.43
CA ALA A 104 9.78 -8.58 9.89
C ALA A 104 9.90 -8.93 11.38
N TRP A 105 8.99 -8.43 12.22
CA TRP A 105 8.92 -8.76 13.64
C TRP A 105 8.65 -10.24 13.90
N ARG A 106 7.69 -10.84 13.19
CA ARG A 106 7.40 -12.29 13.29
C ARG A 106 8.61 -13.13 12.87
N ARG A 107 9.35 -12.72 11.84
CA ARG A 107 10.60 -13.37 11.41
C ARG A 107 11.70 -13.23 12.48
N TYR A 108 11.83 -12.07 13.11
CA TYR A 108 12.78 -11.86 14.21
C TYR A 108 12.43 -12.74 15.43
N ARG A 109 11.16 -12.75 15.84
CA ARG A 109 10.69 -13.57 16.96
C ARG A 109 10.96 -15.06 16.75
N ARG A 110 10.61 -15.60 15.57
CA ARG A 110 10.91 -17.00 15.24
C ARG A 110 12.39 -17.33 15.34
N ARG A 111 13.28 -16.46 14.83
CA ARG A 111 14.73 -16.65 14.95
C ARG A 111 15.21 -16.61 16.39
N LYS A 112 14.68 -15.69 17.21
CA LYS A 112 15.03 -15.60 18.63
C LYS A 112 14.57 -16.83 19.41
N GLU A 113 13.36 -17.30 19.15
CA GLU A 113 12.81 -18.52 19.76
C GLU A 113 13.68 -19.75 19.39
N LEU A 114 14.07 -19.89 18.11
CA LEU A 114 14.97 -20.96 17.67
C LEU A 114 16.37 -20.91 18.31
N VAL A 115 16.94 -19.72 18.50
CA VAL A 115 18.25 -19.54 19.17
C VAL A 115 18.17 -19.88 20.66
N VAL A 116 17.05 -19.58 21.32
CA VAL A 116 16.82 -19.97 22.72
C VAL A 116 16.67 -21.49 22.84
N THR A 117 15.96 -22.13 21.92
CA THR A 117 15.76 -23.59 21.92
C THR A 117 17.03 -24.35 21.52
N SER A 118 17.84 -23.84 20.58
CA SER A 118 19.11 -24.47 20.17
C SER A 118 20.23 -24.36 21.21
N ALA A 119 20.13 -23.41 22.15
CA ALA A 119 20.98 -23.39 23.35
C ALA A 119 20.61 -24.49 24.37
N SER A 120 19.45 -25.14 24.21
CA SER A 120 18.96 -26.21 25.09
C SER A 120 18.91 -27.60 24.44
N SER A 121 19.09 -27.73 23.12
CA SER A 121 19.13 -29.03 22.44
C SER A 121 20.01 -29.01 21.19
N SER A 122 21.12 -29.75 21.22
CA SER A 122 21.83 -30.21 20.03
C SER A 122 20.97 -31.25 19.30
N VAL A 123 20.63 -31.04 18.02
CA VAL A 123 20.42 -32.01 16.92
C VAL A 123 19.60 -31.36 15.77
N ASP A 124 19.99 -31.71 14.54
CA ASP A 124 19.66 -31.20 13.20
C ASP A 124 18.18 -31.04 12.79
N SER A 125 17.92 -30.04 11.95
CA SER A 125 17.45 -30.21 10.55
C SER A 125 17.06 -28.86 9.94
N ALA A 126 17.77 -28.48 8.87
CA ALA A 126 17.57 -27.24 8.15
C ALA A 126 16.64 -27.44 6.95
N ASP A 127 15.33 -27.31 7.18
CA ASP A 127 14.35 -26.98 6.15
C ASP A 127 13.81 -25.58 6.43
N VAL A 128 14.67 -24.57 6.25
CA VAL A 128 14.20 -23.19 6.11
C VAL A 128 13.75 -23.06 4.68
N GLU A 129 12.51 -23.47 4.40
CA GLU A 129 11.80 -23.00 3.22
C GLU A 129 11.90 -21.47 3.23
N ASN A 130 12.76 -21.01 2.33
CA ASN A 130 12.92 -19.63 1.98
C ASN A 130 11.64 -19.24 1.24
N ASN A 131 10.55 -19.09 1.99
CA ASN A 131 9.42 -18.26 1.59
C ASN A 131 9.92 -16.83 1.68
N ASP A 132 10.77 -16.52 0.71
CA ASP A 132 10.90 -15.24 0.07
C ASP A 132 9.46 -14.84 -0.29
N MET A 133 8.79 -14.25 0.70
CA MET A 133 7.62 -13.45 0.43
C MET A 133 8.16 -12.39 -0.52
N ASP A 134 7.91 -12.60 -1.80
CA ASP A 134 7.54 -11.56 -2.75
C ASP A 134 6.55 -10.65 -2.01
N ILE A 135 7.10 -9.76 -1.22
CA ILE A 135 6.40 -8.66 -0.59
C ILE A 135 6.04 -7.82 -1.80
N PHE A 136 4.82 -8.06 -2.27
CA PHE A 136 4.15 -7.36 -3.34
C PHE A 136 4.49 -5.88 -3.19
N VAL A 137 5.43 -5.42 -4.01
CA VAL A 137 5.61 -4.01 -4.28
C VAL A 137 4.44 -3.70 -5.20
N PRO A 138 3.45 -2.90 -4.77
CA PRO A 138 2.42 -2.44 -5.68
C PRO A 138 3.15 -1.78 -6.86
N ARG A 139 3.00 -2.36 -8.05
CA ARG A 139 3.54 -1.78 -9.30
C ARG A 139 2.83 -0.47 -9.60
#